data_AF-A0A485P3F7-F1
#
_entry.id   AF-A0A485P3F7-F1
#
_cell.length_a   1.000
_cell.length_b   1.000
_cell.length_c   1.000
_cell.angle_alpha   90.00
_cell.angle_beta   90.00
_cell.angle_gamma   90.00
#
_symmetry.space_group_name_H-M   'P 1'
#
loop_
_entity.id
_entity.type
_entity.pdbx_description
1 polymer ?
#
loop_
_entity_poly.entity_id
_entity_poly.type
_entity_poly.pdbx_seq_one_letter_code
_entity_poly.pdbx_strand_id
1 'polypeptide(L)'
;RTLQIYVPIRQFFYNLIHPDYSAVTDVYVLMFLADTVDFVIIVFGFWAFGKHSAAADITSSLSEDQVPGPFLVMVLIQFGTMVVDRALYLRKTVLGKVIFQVILVFGIHFWMFFILPGVTER
;
A
#
# COMPACT_ATOMS: atom_id res chain seq x y z
N ARG A 1 -26.35 21.72 9.34
CA ARG A 1 -25.11 21.94 8.53
C ARG A 1 -24.43 20.61 8.18
N THR A 2 -24.17 19.72 9.13
CA THR A 2 -23.61 18.37 8.89
C THR A 2 -24.48 17.46 8.00
N LEU A 3 -25.81 17.51 8.14
CA LEU A 3 -26.73 16.72 7.30
C LEU A 3 -26.69 17.07 5.81
N GLN A 4 -26.42 18.34 5.44
CA GLN A 4 -26.33 18.75 4.04
C GLN A 4 -25.07 18.24 3.33
N ILE A 5 -24.01 17.92 4.08
CA ILE A 5 -22.76 17.37 3.54
C ILE A 5 -22.81 15.84 3.51
N TYR A 6 -23.47 15.21 4.50
CA TYR A 6 -23.58 13.75 4.56
C TYR A 6 -24.43 13.16 3.43
N VAL A 7 -25.55 13.82 3.07
CA VAL A 7 -26.46 13.35 2.01
C VAL A 7 -25.76 13.19 0.64
N PRO A 8 -25.04 14.18 0.09
CA PRO A 8 -24.36 14.02 -1.19
C PRO A 8 -23.21 13.01 -1.14
N ILE A 9 -22.50 12.91 -0.02
CA ILE A 9 -21.44 11.90 0.17
C ILE A 9 -22.05 10.49 0.13
N ARG A 10 -23.14 10.27 0.89
CA ARG A 10 -23.83 8.98 0.90
C ARG A 10 -24.40 8.65 -0.49
N GLN A 11 -24.96 9.64 -1.18
CA GLN A 11 -25.48 9.46 -2.53
C GLN A 11 -24.38 9.10 -3.53
N PHE A 12 -23.20 9.73 -3.42
CA PHE A 12 -22.03 9.40 -4.24
C PHE A 12 -21.59 7.94 -4.04
N PHE A 13 -21.41 7.50 -2.78
CA PHE A 13 -21.07 6.10 -2.50
C PHE A 13 -22.16 5.13 -2.95
N TYR A 14 -23.44 5.50 -2.81
CA TYR A 14 -24.55 4.69 -3.28
C TYR A 14 -24.53 4.49 -4.80
N ASN A 15 -24.36 5.58 -5.56
CA ASN A 15 -24.26 5.55 -7.01
C ASN A 15 -23.00 4.82 -7.50
N LEU A 16 -21.91 4.89 -6.73
CA LEU A 16 -20.66 4.17 -7.02
C LEU A 16 -20.80 2.65 -6.83
N ILE A 17 -21.63 2.22 -5.87
CA ILE A 17 -21.87 0.79 -5.57
C ILE A 17 -22.97 0.22 -6.48
N HIS A 18 -23.97 1.01 -6.87
CA HIS A 18 -25.07 0.62 -7.75
C HIS A 18 -25.10 1.49 -9.02
N PRO A 19 -24.11 1.34 -9.93
CA PRO A 19 -24.14 2.06 -11.20
C PRO A 19 -25.24 1.49 -12.11
N ASP A 20 -25.94 2.35 -12.84
CA ASP A 20 -26.96 1.97 -13.84
C ASP A 20 -26.38 1.12 -14.99
N TYR A 21 -25.06 1.21 -15.20
CA TYR A 21 -24.32 0.40 -16.17
C TYR A 21 -22.91 0.11 -15.63
N SER A 22 -22.53 -1.17 -15.55
CA SER A 22 -21.17 -1.58 -15.22
C SER A 22 -20.47 -2.07 -16.50
N ALA A 23 -19.57 -1.25 -17.03
CA ALA A 23 -18.65 -1.71 -18.07
C ALA A 23 -17.69 -2.72 -17.44
N VAL A 24 -17.96 -4.01 -17.65
CA VAL A 24 -17.18 -5.12 -17.09
C VAL A 24 -15.82 -5.17 -17.78
N THR A 25 -14.89 -4.33 -17.32
CA THR A 25 -13.49 -4.36 -17.75
C THR A 25 -12.67 -5.05 -16.68
N ASP A 26 -12.05 -6.17 -17.03
CA ASP A 26 -11.18 -6.89 -16.12
C ASP A 26 -9.79 -6.23 -16.07
N VAL A 27 -9.70 -5.16 -15.28
CA VAL A 27 -8.44 -4.45 -15.00
C VAL A 27 -7.65 -5.09 -13.86
N TYR A 28 -8.14 -6.20 -13.27
CA TYR A 28 -7.50 -6.82 -12.12
C TYR A 28 -6.09 -7.32 -12.44
N VAL A 29 -5.89 -7.86 -13.65
CA VAL A 29 -4.56 -8.33 -14.08
C VAL A 29 -3.53 -7.21 -14.08
N LEU A 30 -3.91 -6.01 -14.51
CA LEU A 30 -3.02 -4.84 -14.51
C LEU A 30 -2.73 -4.36 -13.08
N MET A 31 -3.73 -4.38 -12.20
CA MET A 31 -3.57 -4.04 -10.78
C MET A 31 -2.62 -5.03 -10.08
N PHE A 32 -2.81 -6.33 -10.31
CA PHE A 32 -1.93 -7.37 -9.77
C PHE A 32 -0.49 -7.25 -10.28
N LEU A 33 -0.32 -6.89 -11.55
CA LEU A 33 1.01 -6.64 -12.13
C LEU A 33 1.69 -5.46 -11.45
N ALA A 34 0.96 -4.35 -11.23
CA ALA A 34 1.46 -3.19 -10.50
C ALA A 34 1.87 -3.56 -9.07
N ASP A 35 1.03 -4.29 -8.33
CA ASP A 35 1.35 -4.76 -6.97
C ASP A 35 2.62 -5.64 -6.93
N THR A 36 2.80 -6.46 -7.97
CA THR A 36 4.00 -7.30 -8.11
C THR A 36 5.25 -6.45 -8.37
N VAL A 37 5.14 -5.44 -9.22
CA VAL A 37 6.24 -4.49 -9.48
C VAL A 37 6.57 -3.70 -8.21
N ASP A 38 5.59 -3.24 -7.46
CA ASP A 38 5.80 -2.56 -6.17
C ASP A 38 6.47 -3.47 -5.15
N PHE A 39 6.06 -4.73 -5.06
CA PHE A 39 6.71 -5.71 -4.20
C PHE A 39 8.19 -5.90 -4.58
N VAL A 40 8.48 -6.00 -5.88
CA VAL A 40 9.85 -6.08 -6.41
C VAL A 40 10.65 -4.82 -6.06
N ILE A 41 10.07 -3.64 -6.24
CA ILE A 41 10.71 -2.36 -5.90
C ILE A 41 11.01 -2.27 -4.41
N ILE A 42 10.08 -2.67 -3.54
CA ILE A 42 10.32 -2.71 -2.10
C ILE A 42 11.48 -3.68 -1.83
N VAL A 43 11.38 -4.95 -2.26
CA VAL A 43 12.41 -5.98 -2.01
C VAL A 43 13.82 -5.52 -2.43
N PHE A 44 13.97 -4.93 -3.61
CA PHE A 44 15.27 -4.42 -4.09
C PHE A 44 15.65 -3.05 -3.52
N GLY A 45 14.66 -2.25 -3.09
CA GLY A 45 14.84 -0.96 -2.43
C GLY A 45 15.57 -1.06 -1.09
N PHE A 46 15.61 -2.25 -0.47
CA PHE A 46 16.44 -2.52 0.70
C PHE A 46 17.90 -2.07 0.50
N TRP A 47 18.46 -2.24 -0.69
CA TRP A 47 19.84 -1.84 -0.98
C TRP A 47 20.03 -0.31 -1.01
N ALA A 48 18.97 0.44 -1.34
CA ALA A 48 18.97 1.91 -1.35
C ALA A 48 18.72 2.54 0.03
N PHE A 49 18.12 1.78 0.96
CA PHE A 49 17.95 2.17 2.37
C PHE A 49 19.03 1.56 3.29
N GLY A 50 19.78 0.56 2.82
CA GLY A 50 21.00 0.08 3.46
C GLY A 50 22.06 1.17 3.45
N LYS A 51 22.85 1.29 4.52
CA LYS A 51 23.93 2.28 4.64
C LYS A 51 24.78 2.28 3.36
N HIS A 52 24.72 3.35 2.58
CA HIS A 52 25.76 3.67 1.59
C HIS A 52 27.04 4.08 2.34
N SER A 53 27.66 3.16 3.08
CA SER A 53 28.98 3.37 3.65
C SER A 53 30.02 2.95 2.62
N ALA A 54 30.65 3.95 2.02
CA ALA A 54 31.76 3.78 1.12
C ALA A 54 32.87 2.94 1.76
N ALA A 55 33.21 1.82 1.11
CA ALA A 55 34.56 1.24 1.00
C ALA A 55 35.41 0.95 2.27
N ALA A 56 34.95 1.14 3.50
CA ALA A 56 35.79 0.96 4.68
C ALA A 56 35.04 0.41 5.90
N ASP A 57 34.54 -0.84 5.83
CA ASP A 57 34.46 -1.75 6.99
C ASP A 57 33.68 -3.04 6.66
N ILE A 58 34.26 -3.87 5.81
CA ILE A 58 33.70 -5.19 5.48
C ILE A 58 33.88 -6.17 6.66
N THR A 59 34.70 -5.84 7.67
CA THR A 59 35.03 -6.73 8.79
C THR A 59 34.20 -6.50 10.07
N SER A 60 33.49 -5.36 10.21
CA SER A 60 32.56 -5.11 11.33
C SER A 60 31.09 -5.24 10.91
N SER A 61 30.78 -5.14 9.62
CA SER A 61 29.42 -5.20 9.07
C SER A 61 28.80 -6.62 9.07
N LEU A 62 29.57 -7.66 9.41
CA LEU A 62 29.05 -9.04 9.52
C LEU A 62 28.42 -9.35 10.91
N SER A 63 28.40 -8.37 11.81
CA SER A 63 27.74 -8.45 13.13
C SER A 63 26.51 -7.53 13.25
N GLU A 64 26.07 -6.89 12.17
CA GLU A 64 24.89 -6.03 12.14
C GLU A 64 23.82 -6.68 11.24
N ASP A 65 23.34 -7.85 11.67
CA ASP A 65 22.24 -8.62 11.08
C ASP A 65 20.88 -7.94 11.34
N GLN A 66 20.83 -6.64 11.06
CA GLN A 66 19.69 -5.77 11.32
C GLN A 66 19.06 -5.41 9.99
N VAL A 67 18.25 -6.32 9.45
CA VAL A 67 17.26 -5.95 8.43
C VAL A 67 16.49 -4.75 8.97
N PRO A 68 16.44 -3.59 8.29
CA PRO A 68 15.81 -2.39 8.83
C PRO A 68 14.36 -2.71 9.23
N GLY A 69 14.02 -2.52 10.50
CA GLY A 69 12.67 -2.78 11.00
C GLY A 69 11.54 -2.18 10.14
N PRO A 70 11.65 -0.92 9.67
CA PRO A 70 10.65 -0.30 8.79
C PRO A 70 10.46 -1.03 7.47
N PHE A 71 11.53 -1.60 6.93
CA PHE A 71 11.51 -2.34 5.67
C PHE A 71 10.67 -3.62 5.79
N LEU A 72 10.86 -4.38 6.88
CA LEU A 72 10.06 -5.58 7.16
C LEU A 72 8.57 -5.24 7.30
N VAL A 73 8.24 -4.12 7.94
CA VAL A 73 6.84 -3.69 8.09
C VAL A 73 6.23 -3.31 6.73
N MET A 74 6.97 -2.61 5.87
CA MET A 74 6.51 -2.30 4.50
C MET A 74 6.24 -3.58 3.70
N VAL A 75 7.14 -4.55 3.73
CA VAL A 75 6.96 -5.84 3.03
C VAL A 75 5.75 -6.61 3.59
N LEU A 76 5.59 -6.65 4.91
CA LEU A 76 4.47 -7.34 5.56
C LEU A 76 3.12 -6.69 5.20
N ILE A 77 3.07 -5.35 5.22
CA ILE A 77 1.87 -4.61 4.81
C ILE A 77 1.61 -4.83 3.32
N GLN A 78 2.62 -4.71 2.45
CA GLN A 78 2.47 -4.93 1.00
C GLN A 78 1.89 -6.32 0.72
N PHE A 79 2.46 -7.36 1.34
CA PHE A 79 1.96 -8.73 1.20
C PHE A 79 0.52 -8.87 1.71
N GLY A 80 0.22 -8.32 2.90
CA GLY A 80 -1.13 -8.33 3.45
C GLY A 80 -2.15 -7.65 2.53
N THR A 81 -1.78 -6.53 1.92
CA THR A 81 -2.65 -5.79 1.01
C THR A 81 -2.91 -6.54 -0.29
N MET A 82 -1.91 -7.26 -0.82
CA MET A 82 -2.05 -8.13 -2.00
C MET A 82 -3.02 -9.31 -1.72
N VAL A 83 -2.93 -9.92 -0.53
CA VAL A 83 -3.83 -11.00 -0.13
C VAL A 83 -5.27 -10.50 0.03
N VAL A 84 -5.46 -9.34 0.67
CA VAL A 84 -6.79 -8.73 0.85
C VAL A 84 -7.39 -8.32 -0.50
N ASP A 85 -6.61 -7.73 -1.41
CA ASP A 85 -7.12 -7.37 -2.74
C ASP A 85 -7.53 -8.62 -3.53
N ARG A 86 -6.77 -9.72 -3.46
CA ARG A 86 -7.17 -11.00 -4.06
C ARG A 86 -8.48 -11.53 -3.45
N ALA A 87 -8.65 -11.44 -2.14
CA ALA A 87 -9.87 -11.89 -1.47
C ALA A 87 -11.09 -11.05 -1.87
N LEU A 88 -10.92 -9.73 -1.98
CA LEU A 88 -11.97 -8.80 -2.43
C LEU A 88 -12.32 -9.01 -3.90
N TYR A 89 -11.32 -9.26 -4.74
CA TYR A 89 -11.52 -9.62 -6.15
C TYR A 89 -12.36 -10.90 -6.29
N LEU A 90 -12.02 -11.97 -5.55
CA LEU A 90 -12.78 -13.23 -5.59
C LEU A 90 -14.19 -13.09 -5.02
N ARG A 91 -14.40 -12.23 -4.02
CA ARG A 91 -15.72 -11.92 -3.45
C ARG A 91 -16.60 -11.07 -4.37
N LYS A 92 -16.03 -10.43 -5.40
CA LYS A 92 -16.71 -9.49 -6.32
C LYS A 92 -17.47 -8.36 -5.60
N THR A 93 -17.01 -7.97 -4.40
CA THR A 93 -17.66 -6.93 -3.59
C THR A 93 -17.09 -5.55 -3.90
N VAL A 94 -17.82 -4.75 -4.69
CA VAL A 94 -17.41 -3.37 -5.04
C VAL A 94 -17.30 -2.49 -3.79
N LEU A 95 -18.24 -2.61 -2.85
CA LEU A 95 -18.21 -1.87 -1.57
C LEU A 95 -16.92 -2.16 -0.79
N GLY A 96 -16.53 -3.43 -0.69
CA GLY A 96 -15.31 -3.84 0.00
C GLY A 96 -14.07 -3.24 -0.65
N LYS A 97 -14.01 -3.24 -1.99
CA LYS A 97 -12.91 -2.63 -2.75
C LYS A 97 -12.82 -1.11 -2.53
N VAL A 98 -13.95 -0.42 -2.48
CA VAL A 98 -13.97 1.03 -2.22
C VAL A 98 -13.51 1.37 -0.80
N ILE A 99 -14.01 0.66 0.21
CA ILE A 99 -13.59 0.88 1.60
C ILE A 99 -12.10 0.59 1.76
N PHE A 100 -11.63 -0.51 1.17
CA PHE A 100 -10.23 -0.88 1.18
C PHE A 100 -9.34 0.18 0.53
N GLN A 101 -9.76 0.71 -0.63
CA GLN A 101 -9.05 1.79 -1.31
C GLN A 101 -8.94 3.05 -0.46
N VAL A 102 -10.03 3.45 0.21
CA VAL A 102 -10.01 4.63 1.10
C VAL A 102 -9.00 4.43 2.23
N ILE A 103 -9.04 3.28 2.91
CA ILE A 103 -8.11 2.97 4.02
C ILE A 103 -6.67 2.95 3.51
N LEU A 104 -6.41 2.30 2.37
CA LEU A 104 -5.08 2.21 1.77
C LEU A 104 -4.51 3.59 1.44
N VAL A 105 -5.27 4.43 0.74
CA VAL A 105 -4.80 5.76 0.35
C VAL A 105 -4.39 6.57 1.58
N PHE A 106 -5.24 6.63 2.61
CA PHE A 106 -4.89 7.33 3.84
C PHE A 106 -3.70 6.67 4.58
N GLY A 107 -3.66 5.34 4.63
CA GLY A 107 -2.59 4.59 5.30
C GLY A 107 -1.22 4.81 4.67
N ILE A 108 -1.12 4.70 3.34
CA ILE A 108 0.14 4.87 2.61
C ILE A 108 0.62 6.32 2.70
N HIS A 109 -0.29 7.30 2.57
CA HIS A 109 0.08 8.72 2.73
C HIS A 109 0.58 9.00 4.15
N PHE A 110 -0.13 8.52 5.17
CA PHE A 110 0.30 8.70 6.55
C PHE A 110 1.67 8.04 6.82
N TRP A 111 1.86 6.81 6.31
CA TRP A 111 3.12 6.09 6.43
C TRP A 111 4.27 6.83 5.74
N MET A 112 4.09 7.23 4.48
CA MET A 112 5.12 7.89 3.67
C MET A 112 5.50 9.29 4.19
N PHE A 113 4.54 10.07 4.69
CA PHE A 113 4.79 11.46 5.09
C PHE A 113 5.13 11.63 6.57
N PHE A 114 4.69 10.74 7.46
CA PHE A 114 4.90 10.91 8.90
C PHE A 114 5.78 9.82 9.52
N ILE A 115 5.55 8.55 9.20
CA ILE A 115 6.28 7.42 9.82
C ILE A 115 7.64 7.23 9.18
N LEU A 116 7.70 7.15 7.84
CA LEU A 116 8.94 6.90 7.10
C LEU A 116 10.00 7.98 7.36
N PRO A 117 9.68 9.29 7.37
CA PRO A 117 10.65 10.34 7.69
C PRO A 117 11.02 10.40 9.18
N GLY A 118 10.13 9.96 10.07
CA GLY A 118 10.40 9.90 11.51
C GLY A 118 11.30 8.74 11.93
N VAL A 119 11.22 7.60 11.24
CA VAL A 119 12.08 6.43 11.51
C VAL A 119 13.35 6.44 10.65
N THR A 120 13.31 7.09 9.49
CA THR A 120 14.50 7.37 8.68
C THR A 120 15.09 8.69 9.17
N GLU A 121 15.81 8.66 10.30
CA GLU A 121 16.54 9.83 10.82
C GLU A 121 17.32 10.50 9.67
N ARG A 122 17.00 11.77 9.44
CA ARG A 122 17.86 12.74 8.78
C ARG A 122 18.27 13.79 9.79
#